data_AF-A0A954UTG7-F1
#
_entry.id   AF-A0A954UTG7-F1
#
_cell.length_a   1.000
_cell.length_b   1.000
_cell.length_c   1.000
_cell.angle_alpha   90.00
_cell.angle_beta   90.00
_cell.angle_gamma   90.00
#
_symmetry.space_group_name_H-M   'P 1'
#
loop_
_entity.id
_entity.type
_entity.pdbx_description
1 polymer ?
#
loop_
_entity_poly.entity_id
_entity_poly.type
_entity_poly.pdbx_seq_one_letter_code
_entity_poly.pdbx_strand_id
1 'polypeptide(L)'
;MASPFSYFRKYQYLMLVGFGVMLMFAFVVLPPLQQWLQSMQQSVHDPVVVKWDYGRLRQSDIQRMQYEHNVLHNFLNAVRQKTVEKQGAPTRPKVEALERGGEQRVLANLLLAKKASLQGIRVNDAAITHYLDEFSDGVLTKSEYRELFEKSQLSQGALYKQLRTELLAQNMRRLLMSALPKPTPADVWKAHDRLARHVELEVLAIPVEEFVSSVKDEPSTAELKELFEAGKTRAPLEMSPEPGFYILPKAKFQYLKGDFAKYLAEAKESVTEEEIKARYESGIKLREFRKEPGADNPPADNTPSDNPPADNTPADNKPADNKPADNKPADNKPADNPPADNTPADNTPADNTPADNTPA
;
A
#
# COMPACT_ATOMS: atom_id res chain seq x y z
N MET A 1 -30.76 59.96 55.45
CA MET A 1 -30.47 59.00 54.37
C MET A 1 -31.44 57.84 54.53
N ALA A 2 -32.37 57.64 53.58
CA ALA A 2 -33.35 56.55 53.66
C ALA A 2 -32.63 55.20 53.50
N SER A 3 -32.88 54.27 54.42
CA SER A 3 -32.24 52.95 54.41
C SER A 3 -32.56 52.18 53.12
N PRO A 4 -31.55 51.66 52.39
CA PRO A 4 -31.75 50.91 51.15
C PRO A 4 -32.54 49.59 51.35
N PHE A 5 -32.76 49.17 52.60
CA PHE A 5 -33.52 47.96 52.94
C PHE A 5 -35.03 48.13 52.96
N SER A 6 -35.55 49.37 52.83
CA SER A 6 -37.00 49.61 52.76
C SER A 6 -37.62 49.00 51.50
N TYR A 7 -36.92 49.09 50.37
CA TYR A 7 -37.31 48.45 49.11
C TYR A 7 -37.26 46.91 49.22
N PHE A 8 -36.25 46.39 49.94
CA PHE A 8 -36.06 44.95 50.14
C PHE A 8 -37.20 44.33 50.96
N ARG A 9 -37.69 45.01 52.00
CA ARG A 9 -38.85 44.54 52.78
C ARG A 9 -40.16 44.60 52.00
N LYS A 10 -40.37 45.65 51.20
CA LYS A 10 -41.59 45.83 50.41
C LYS A 10 -41.79 44.71 49.38
N TYR A 11 -40.69 44.21 48.81
CA TYR A 11 -40.71 43.17 47.78
C TYR A 11 -40.06 41.86 48.25
N GLN A 12 -39.96 41.62 49.56
CA GLN A 12 -39.21 40.49 50.12
C GLN A 12 -39.68 39.15 49.56
N TYR A 13 -41.00 38.93 49.47
CA TYR A 13 -41.57 37.72 48.88
C TYR A 13 -41.25 37.58 47.39
N LEU A 14 -41.32 38.68 46.63
CA LEU A 14 -41.00 38.71 45.20
C LEU A 14 -39.52 38.41 44.95
N MET A 15 -38.63 38.93 45.79
CA MET A 15 -37.20 38.63 45.73
C MET A 15 -36.88 37.19 46.13
N LEU A 16 -37.57 36.63 47.13
CA LEU A 16 -37.40 35.24 47.55
C LEU A 16 -37.86 34.26 46.46
N VAL A 17 -38.98 34.57 45.80
CA VAL A 17 -39.46 33.81 44.64
C VAL A 17 -38.49 33.93 43.47
N GLY A 18 -38.02 35.15 43.15
CA GLY A 18 -37.01 35.36 42.11
C GLY A 18 -35.71 34.61 42.38
N PHE A 19 -35.24 34.62 43.62
CA PHE A 19 -34.05 33.88 44.05
C PHE A 19 -34.26 32.37 43.99
N GLY A 20 -35.44 31.87 44.37
CA GLY A 20 -35.80 30.46 44.25
C GLY A 20 -35.83 29.97 42.80
N VAL A 21 -36.38 30.78 41.88
CA VAL A 21 -36.38 30.48 40.43
C VAL A 21 -34.95 30.51 39.88
N MET A 22 -34.14 31.48 40.31
CA MET A 22 -32.73 31.56 39.90
C MET A 22 -31.93 30.34 40.37
N LEU A 23 -32.17 29.86 41.59
CA LEU A 23 -31.58 28.62 42.11
C LEU A 23 -32.06 27.40 41.33
N MET A 24 -33.35 27.30 41.02
CA MET A 24 -33.85 26.21 40.16
C MET A 24 -33.18 26.23 38.78
N PHE A 25 -32.98 27.40 38.18
CA PHE A 25 -32.26 27.50 36.92
C PHE A 25 -30.79 27.09 37.05
N ALA A 26 -30.10 27.54 38.09
CA ALA A 26 -28.69 27.23 38.33
C ALA A 26 -28.43 25.75 38.61
N PHE A 27 -29.32 25.06 39.33
CA PHE A 27 -29.11 23.66 39.74
C PHE A 27 -29.81 22.63 38.84
N VAL A 28 -30.88 23.00 38.13
CA VAL A 28 -31.66 22.06 37.30
C VAL A 28 -31.41 22.28 35.81
N VAL A 29 -31.30 23.53 35.35
CA VAL A 29 -31.23 23.87 33.91
C VAL A 29 -29.80 24.08 33.44
N LEU A 30 -28.95 24.69 34.27
CA LEU A 30 -27.56 24.97 33.93
C LEU A 30 -26.72 23.71 33.66
N PRO A 31 -26.83 22.60 34.44
CA PRO A 31 -26.02 21.42 34.18
C PRO A 31 -26.36 20.73 32.85
N PRO A 32 -27.65 20.49 32.48
CA PRO A 32 -28.00 20.00 31.14
C PRO A 32 -27.60 20.97 30.02
N LEU A 33 -27.74 22.27 30.24
CA LEU A 33 -27.34 23.29 29.26
C LEU A 33 -25.82 23.30 29.03
N GLN A 34 -25.02 23.18 30.09
CA GLN A 34 -23.56 23.06 30.00
C GLN A 34 -23.15 21.77 29.29
N GLN A 35 -23.81 20.65 29.58
CA GLN A 35 -23.56 19.39 28.91
C GLN A 35 -23.92 19.44 27.42
N TRP A 36 -24.99 20.15 27.06
CA TRP A 36 -25.38 20.42 25.68
C TRP A 36 -24.43 21.40 24.96
N LEU A 37 -23.95 22.44 25.65
CA LEU A 37 -22.97 23.37 25.10
C LEU A 37 -21.62 22.68 24.84
N GLN A 38 -21.20 21.80 25.76
CA GLN A 38 -19.98 20.99 25.60
C GLN A 38 -20.11 19.97 24.47
N SER A 39 -21.27 19.34 24.29
CA SER A 39 -21.50 18.41 23.17
C SER A 39 -21.53 19.13 21.81
N MET A 40 -22.00 20.38 21.77
CA MET A 40 -21.87 21.23 20.57
C MET A 40 -20.42 21.63 20.29
N GLN A 41 -19.61 21.88 21.32
CA GLN A 41 -18.20 22.26 21.15
C GLN A 41 -17.31 21.09 20.66
N GLN A 42 -17.63 19.84 21.05
CA GLN A 42 -16.97 18.63 20.52
C GLN A 42 -17.23 18.41 19.03
N SER A 43 -18.35 18.90 18.50
CA SER A 43 -18.73 18.71 17.09
C SER A 43 -17.97 19.63 16.11
N VAL A 44 -17.15 20.56 16.60
CA VAL A 44 -16.49 21.60 15.78
C VAL A 44 -15.04 21.27 15.41
N HIS A 45 -14.37 20.34 16.11
CA HIS A 45 -12.96 20.03 15.88
C HIS A 45 -12.75 18.67 15.17
N ASP A 46 -13.25 18.54 13.94
CA ASP A 46 -12.86 17.45 13.03
C ASP A 46 -11.97 17.98 11.88
N PRO A 47 -10.69 18.27 12.17
CA PRO A 47 -9.79 18.88 11.19
C PRO A 47 -9.44 17.91 10.07
N VAL A 48 -9.18 18.47 8.88
CA VAL A 48 -8.56 17.72 7.78
C VAL A 48 -7.09 17.52 8.13
N VAL A 49 -6.71 16.26 8.34
CA VAL A 49 -5.35 15.86 8.74
C VAL A 49 -4.54 15.32 7.58
N VAL A 50 -5.18 14.81 6.53
CA VAL A 50 -4.51 14.35 5.31
C VAL A 50 -5.20 14.92 4.08
N LYS A 51 -4.38 15.42 3.15
CA LYS A 51 -4.79 15.81 1.80
C LYS A 51 -3.96 15.01 0.81
N TRP A 52 -4.60 14.47 -0.22
CA TRP A 52 -3.96 13.67 -1.26
C TRP A 52 -4.78 13.75 -2.54
N ASP A 53 -4.23 13.26 -3.66
CA ASP A 53 -4.82 13.40 -5.00
C ASP A 53 -6.24 12.85 -5.12
N TYR A 54 -6.65 11.97 -4.20
CA TYR A 54 -7.95 11.31 -4.22
C TYR A 54 -8.91 11.81 -3.13
N GLY A 55 -8.57 12.89 -2.44
CA GLY A 55 -9.50 13.57 -1.54
C GLY A 55 -8.86 14.15 -0.28
N ARG A 56 -9.66 14.22 0.78
CA ARG A 56 -9.25 14.73 2.09
C ARG A 56 -9.73 13.76 3.15
N LEU A 57 -8.90 13.49 4.15
CA LEU A 57 -9.27 12.66 5.31
C LEU A 57 -9.27 13.54 6.55
N ARG A 58 -10.33 13.42 7.33
CA ARG A 58 -10.46 14.07 8.62
C ARG A 58 -9.96 13.19 9.74
N GLN A 59 -9.79 13.76 10.93
CA GLN A 59 -9.37 12.99 12.10
C GLN A 59 -10.36 11.87 12.41
N SER A 60 -11.66 12.14 12.27
CA SER A 60 -12.72 11.15 12.42
C SER A 60 -12.61 10.00 11.41
N ASP A 61 -12.17 10.27 10.18
CA ASP A 61 -11.97 9.23 9.15
C ASP A 61 -10.82 8.31 9.54
N ILE A 62 -9.72 8.85 10.04
CA ILE A 62 -8.57 8.05 10.51
C ILE A 62 -8.99 7.16 11.68
N GLN A 63 -9.67 7.73 12.67
CA GLN A 63 -10.17 6.98 13.83
C GLN A 63 -11.11 5.85 13.42
N ARG A 64 -12.01 6.11 12.45
CA ARG A 64 -12.90 5.08 11.90
C ARG A 64 -12.11 3.97 11.21
N MET A 65 -11.13 4.30 10.37
CA MET A 65 -10.28 3.30 9.71
C MET A 65 -9.49 2.45 10.71
N GLN A 66 -8.98 3.05 11.78
CA GLN A 66 -8.32 2.31 12.87
C GLN A 66 -9.27 1.37 13.58
N TYR A 67 -10.46 1.85 13.93
CA TYR A 67 -11.50 1.01 14.54
C TYR A 67 -11.83 -0.18 13.64
N GLU A 68 -12.12 0.06 12.36
CA GLU A 68 -12.45 -0.97 11.38
C GLU A 68 -11.31 -2.00 11.23
N HIS A 69 -10.06 -1.54 11.18
CA HIS A 69 -8.88 -2.41 11.12
C HIS A 69 -8.74 -3.28 12.37
N ASN A 70 -8.94 -2.70 13.57
CA ASN A 70 -8.84 -3.45 14.82
C ASN A 70 -9.99 -4.46 14.99
N VAL A 71 -11.20 -4.13 14.53
CA VAL A 71 -12.31 -5.10 14.50
C VAL A 71 -11.99 -6.25 13.55
N LEU A 72 -11.45 -5.97 12.35
CA LEU A 72 -11.01 -7.02 11.42
C LEU A 72 -9.93 -7.92 12.05
N HIS A 73 -8.94 -7.33 12.72
CA HIS A 73 -7.92 -8.09 13.45
C HIS A 73 -8.53 -9.04 14.48
N ASN A 74 -9.47 -8.55 15.29
CA ASN A 74 -10.16 -9.35 16.30
C ASN A 74 -11.01 -10.46 15.66
N PHE A 75 -11.70 -10.17 14.56
CA PHE A 75 -12.46 -11.15 13.80
C PHE A 75 -11.56 -12.30 13.31
N LEU A 76 -10.43 -12.00 12.67
CA LEU A 76 -9.51 -13.03 12.19
C LEU A 76 -8.87 -13.83 13.33
N ASN A 77 -8.63 -13.21 14.49
CA ASN A 77 -8.21 -13.94 15.67
C ASN A 77 -9.28 -14.92 16.16
N ALA A 78 -10.57 -14.53 16.13
CA ALA A 78 -11.67 -15.41 16.48
C ALA A 78 -11.83 -16.57 15.48
N VAL A 79 -11.66 -16.30 14.18
CA VAL A 79 -11.60 -17.33 13.12
C VAL A 79 -10.48 -18.33 13.44
N ARG A 80 -9.26 -17.82 13.69
CA ARG A 80 -8.09 -18.66 14.03
C ARG A 80 -8.34 -19.51 15.27
N GLN A 81 -8.91 -18.95 16.33
CA GLN A 81 -9.22 -19.67 17.55
C GLN A 81 -10.21 -20.81 17.28
N LYS A 82 -11.30 -20.52 16.56
CA LYS A 82 -12.32 -21.53 16.21
C LYS A 82 -11.76 -22.62 15.29
N THR A 83 -10.84 -22.28 14.39
CA THR A 83 -10.11 -23.27 13.57
C THR A 83 -9.29 -24.23 14.43
N VAL A 84 -8.55 -23.72 15.42
CA VAL A 84 -7.74 -24.55 16.34
C VAL A 84 -8.64 -25.43 17.22
N GLU A 85 -9.77 -24.92 17.71
CA GLU A 85 -10.76 -25.70 18.45
C GLU A 85 -11.29 -26.91 17.64
N LYS A 86 -11.37 -26.77 16.31
CA LYS A 86 -11.75 -27.84 15.38
C LYS A 86 -10.56 -28.68 14.89
N GLN A 87 -9.41 -28.59 15.54
CA GLN A 87 -8.18 -29.30 15.19
C GLN A 87 -7.64 -28.97 13.78
N GLY A 88 -8.13 -27.89 13.16
CA GLY A 88 -7.54 -27.36 11.94
C GLY A 88 -6.21 -26.66 12.23
N ALA A 89 -5.31 -26.64 11.26
CA ALA A 89 -4.07 -25.89 11.36
C ALA A 89 -4.29 -24.53 10.68
N PRO A 90 -4.58 -23.44 11.43
CA PRO A 90 -4.73 -22.13 10.80
C PRO A 90 -3.43 -21.84 10.06
N THR A 91 -3.53 -21.81 8.73
CA THR A 91 -2.35 -21.53 7.92
C THR A 91 -1.90 -20.13 8.28
N ARG A 92 -0.59 -19.88 8.38
CA ARG A 92 -0.14 -18.51 8.21
C ARG A 92 -0.53 -18.20 6.77
N PRO A 93 -1.50 -17.30 6.51
CA PRO A 93 -1.77 -16.96 5.14
C PRO A 93 -0.43 -16.48 4.54
N LYS A 94 -0.23 -16.59 3.22
CA LYS A 94 0.96 -16.02 2.52
C LYS A 94 1.01 -14.48 2.57
N VAL A 95 0.38 -13.93 3.59
CA VAL A 95 -0.12 -12.61 3.77
C VAL A 95 0.38 -12.18 5.14
N GLU A 96 0.95 -10.98 5.18
CA GLU A 96 1.53 -10.41 6.39
C GLU A 96 0.52 -10.42 7.55
N ALA A 97 0.99 -10.77 8.74
CA ALA A 97 0.13 -10.80 9.92
C ALA A 97 -0.54 -9.43 10.08
N LEU A 98 -1.87 -9.42 10.12
CA LEU A 98 -2.62 -8.24 10.47
C LEU A 98 -2.34 -7.98 11.95
N GLU A 99 -1.35 -7.16 12.30
CA GLU A 99 -1.15 -6.72 13.68
C GLU A 99 -2.23 -5.70 14.08
N ARG A 100 -2.20 -5.14 15.30
CA ARG A 100 -3.03 -3.96 15.64
C ARG A 100 -2.50 -2.69 15.00
N GLY A 101 -3.36 -1.92 14.34
CA GLY A 101 -2.95 -0.83 13.44
C GLY A 101 -2.96 0.53 14.13
N GLY A 102 -1.82 1.22 14.14
CA GLY A 102 -1.74 2.66 14.41
C GLY A 102 -2.15 3.51 13.18
N GLU A 103 -2.24 4.83 13.34
CA GLU A 103 -2.67 5.77 12.28
C GLU A 103 -1.86 5.60 11.00
N GLN A 104 -0.53 5.50 11.14
CA GLN A 104 0.40 5.30 10.02
C GLN A 104 0.10 4.02 9.24
N ARG A 105 -0.30 2.92 9.90
CA ARG A 105 -0.58 1.65 9.23
C ARG A 105 -1.84 1.74 8.38
N VAL A 106 -2.92 2.28 8.93
CA VAL A 106 -4.17 2.40 8.18
C VAL A 106 -4.04 3.36 7.00
N LEU A 107 -3.27 4.44 7.15
CA LEU A 107 -2.94 5.34 6.05
C LEU A 107 -2.06 4.65 5.00
N ALA A 108 -1.02 3.93 5.41
CA ALA A 108 -0.17 3.17 4.48
C ALA A 108 -0.98 2.12 3.71
N ASN A 109 -1.88 1.40 4.39
CA ASN A 109 -2.79 0.44 3.77
C ASN A 109 -3.71 1.13 2.75
N LEU A 110 -4.30 2.27 3.10
CA LEU A 110 -5.14 3.06 2.19
C LEU A 110 -4.37 3.46 0.91
N LEU A 111 -3.16 3.99 1.06
CA LEU A 111 -2.30 4.39 -0.06
C LEU A 111 -2.01 3.21 -0.98
N LEU A 112 -1.59 2.07 -0.41
CA LEU A 112 -1.22 0.88 -1.15
C LEU A 112 -2.44 0.22 -1.83
N ALA A 113 -3.56 0.15 -1.13
CA ALA A 113 -4.81 -0.37 -1.69
C ALA A 113 -5.30 0.49 -2.86
N LYS A 114 -5.17 1.81 -2.74
CA LYS A 114 -5.48 2.75 -3.83
C LYS A 114 -4.54 2.54 -5.01
N LYS A 115 -3.23 2.41 -4.77
CA LYS A 115 -2.24 2.14 -5.82
C LYS A 115 -2.52 0.81 -6.53
N ALA A 116 -2.79 -0.27 -5.79
CA ALA A 116 -3.21 -1.55 -6.36
C ALA A 116 -4.43 -1.40 -7.27
N SER A 117 -5.44 -0.67 -6.79
CA SER A 117 -6.67 -0.44 -7.56
C SER A 117 -6.43 0.33 -8.85
N LEU A 118 -5.47 1.26 -8.86
CA LEU A 118 -5.07 2.00 -10.08
C LEU A 118 -4.27 1.14 -11.05
N GLN A 119 -3.49 0.18 -10.53
CA GLN A 119 -2.72 -0.79 -11.32
C GLN A 119 -3.59 -1.97 -11.84
N GLY A 120 -4.92 -1.84 -11.77
CA GLY A 120 -5.85 -2.86 -12.26
C GLY A 120 -6.01 -4.07 -11.34
N ILE A 121 -5.40 -4.09 -10.15
CA ILE A 121 -5.58 -5.18 -9.19
C ILE A 121 -6.99 -5.07 -8.59
N ARG A 122 -7.70 -6.19 -8.57
CA ARG A 122 -9.06 -6.31 -8.06
C ARG A 122 -9.13 -7.48 -7.09
N VAL A 123 -9.87 -7.28 -6.00
CA VAL A 123 -10.18 -8.34 -5.01
C VAL A 123 -11.70 -8.38 -4.89
N ASN A 124 -12.30 -9.46 -5.39
CA ASN A 124 -13.75 -9.68 -5.35
C ASN A 124 -14.16 -10.50 -4.11
N ASP A 125 -15.46 -10.66 -3.90
CA ASP A 125 -16.00 -11.34 -2.70
C ASP A 125 -15.65 -12.83 -2.70
N ALA A 126 -15.52 -13.44 -3.88
CA ALA A 126 -15.07 -14.82 -4.02
C ALA A 126 -13.64 -15.00 -3.53
N ALA A 127 -12.73 -14.08 -3.88
CA ALA A 127 -11.35 -14.07 -3.39
C ALA A 127 -11.28 -13.87 -1.87
N ILE A 128 -12.16 -13.05 -1.30
CA ILE A 128 -12.26 -12.85 0.15
C ILE A 128 -12.74 -14.14 0.83
N THR A 129 -13.74 -14.81 0.26
CA THR A 129 -14.27 -16.07 0.79
C THR A 129 -13.18 -17.15 0.77
N HIS A 130 -12.52 -17.30 -0.38
CA HIS A 130 -11.40 -18.22 -0.54
C HIS A 130 -10.27 -17.92 0.45
N TYR A 131 -9.95 -16.65 0.68
CA TYR A 131 -8.95 -16.25 1.68
C TYR A 131 -9.34 -16.71 3.09
N LEU A 132 -10.60 -16.51 3.49
CA LEU A 132 -11.08 -16.96 4.81
C LEU A 132 -11.04 -18.49 4.92
N ASP A 133 -11.47 -19.20 3.88
CA ASP A 133 -11.42 -20.66 3.83
C ASP A 133 -9.97 -21.16 3.98
N GLU A 134 -9.01 -20.60 3.23
CA GLU A 134 -7.59 -20.93 3.35
C GLU A 134 -7.03 -20.60 4.75
N PHE A 135 -7.37 -19.43 5.28
CA PHE A 135 -6.97 -18.96 6.61
C PHE A 135 -7.48 -19.88 7.72
N SER A 136 -8.67 -20.46 7.54
CA SER A 136 -9.31 -21.38 8.47
C SER A 136 -8.99 -22.86 8.22
N ASP A 137 -8.08 -23.19 7.31
CA ASP A 137 -7.80 -24.58 6.89
C ASP A 137 -9.03 -25.31 6.29
N GLY A 138 -10.07 -24.57 5.90
CA GLY A 138 -11.32 -25.10 5.37
C GLY A 138 -12.21 -25.82 6.40
N VAL A 139 -11.87 -25.78 7.69
CA VAL A 139 -12.63 -26.51 8.73
C VAL A 139 -13.88 -25.78 9.21
N LEU A 140 -14.01 -24.49 8.88
CA LEU A 140 -15.15 -23.65 9.28
C LEU A 140 -16.26 -23.70 8.23
N THR A 141 -17.49 -23.88 8.70
CA THR A 141 -18.71 -23.87 7.90
C THR A 141 -19.25 -22.45 7.72
N LYS A 142 -20.13 -22.27 6.72
CA LYS A 142 -20.80 -20.98 6.46
C LYS A 142 -21.60 -20.45 7.66
N SER A 143 -22.22 -21.32 8.45
CA SER A 143 -22.96 -20.94 9.66
C SER A 143 -22.02 -20.45 10.76
N GLU A 144 -20.87 -21.11 10.94
CA GLU A 144 -19.87 -20.70 11.91
C GLU A 144 -19.25 -19.35 11.56
N TYR A 145 -19.03 -19.08 10.27
CA TYR A 145 -18.64 -17.74 9.82
C TYR A 145 -19.71 -16.70 10.09
N ARG A 146 -20.99 -17.02 9.86
CA ARG A 146 -22.11 -16.11 10.15
C ARG A 146 -22.16 -15.74 11.62
N GLU A 147 -22.00 -16.71 12.51
CA GLU A 147 -21.92 -16.47 13.95
C GLU A 147 -20.74 -15.56 14.33
N LEU A 148 -19.57 -15.76 13.71
CA LEU A 148 -18.41 -14.91 13.91
C LEU A 148 -18.63 -13.47 13.38
N PHE A 149 -19.36 -13.31 12.27
CA PHE A 149 -19.75 -12.00 11.75
C PHE A 149 -20.74 -11.30 12.68
N GLU A 150 -21.74 -12.00 13.22
CA GLU A 150 -22.70 -11.45 14.17
C GLU A 150 -22.05 -11.01 15.49
N LYS A 151 -21.01 -11.74 15.92
CA LYS A 151 -20.17 -11.37 17.07
C LYS A 151 -19.23 -10.21 16.76
N SER A 152 -18.94 -9.94 15.49
CA SER A 152 -18.13 -8.79 15.09
C SER A 152 -19.00 -7.53 15.17
N GLN A 153 -18.47 -6.45 15.75
CA GLN A 153 -19.17 -5.16 15.88
C GLN A 153 -19.35 -4.42 14.53
N LEU A 154 -19.15 -5.11 13.41
CA LEU A 154 -19.27 -4.60 12.05
C LEU A 154 -20.18 -5.52 11.22
N SER A 155 -20.86 -4.94 10.24
CA SER A 155 -21.61 -5.75 9.28
C SER A 155 -20.68 -6.60 8.41
N GLN A 156 -21.17 -7.73 7.91
CA GLN A 156 -20.42 -8.59 7.00
C GLN A 156 -19.87 -7.80 5.79
N GLY A 157 -20.67 -6.90 5.21
CA GLY A 157 -20.26 -6.06 4.09
C GLY A 157 -19.14 -5.08 4.44
N ALA A 158 -19.18 -4.46 5.63
CA ALA A 158 -18.12 -3.59 6.11
C ALA A 158 -16.82 -4.37 6.35
N LEU A 159 -16.93 -5.57 6.93
CA LEU A 159 -15.77 -6.43 7.19
C LEU A 159 -15.13 -6.94 5.88
N TYR A 160 -15.95 -7.32 4.89
CA TYR A 160 -15.49 -7.65 3.54
C TYR A 160 -14.81 -6.47 2.87
N LYS A 161 -15.36 -5.26 3.00
CA LYS A 161 -14.75 -4.04 2.47
C LYS A 161 -13.38 -3.78 3.11
N GLN A 162 -13.27 -3.93 4.43
CA GLN A 162 -12.01 -3.75 5.12
C GLN A 162 -10.99 -4.81 4.70
N LEU A 163 -11.41 -6.08 4.66
CA LEU A 163 -10.56 -7.19 4.23
C LEU A 163 -10.10 -7.02 2.77
N ARG A 164 -10.97 -6.51 1.89
CA ARG A 164 -10.60 -6.15 0.51
C ARG A 164 -9.47 -5.12 0.47
N THR A 165 -9.58 -4.08 1.30
CA THR A 165 -8.58 -3.00 1.38
C THR A 165 -7.25 -3.55 1.86
N GLU A 166 -7.25 -4.40 2.88
CA GLU A 166 -6.04 -5.07 3.38
C GLU A 166 -5.39 -5.97 2.33
N LEU A 167 -6.18 -6.84 1.67
CA LEU A 167 -5.67 -7.75 0.64
C LEU A 167 -5.09 -6.99 -0.57
N LEU A 168 -5.72 -5.89 -0.98
CA LEU A 168 -5.17 -5.02 -2.03
C LEU A 168 -3.84 -4.39 -1.59
N ALA A 169 -3.77 -3.86 -0.37
CA ALA A 169 -2.55 -3.26 0.15
C ALA A 169 -1.41 -4.27 0.23
N GLN A 170 -1.68 -5.49 0.71
CA GLN A 170 -0.69 -6.55 0.84
C GLN A 170 -0.23 -7.09 -0.50
N ASN A 171 -1.12 -7.24 -1.48
CA ASN A 171 -0.74 -7.60 -2.84
C ASN A 171 0.17 -6.52 -3.45
N MET A 172 -0.13 -5.23 -3.24
CA MET A 172 0.75 -4.14 -3.67
C MET A 172 2.12 -4.20 -2.99
N ARG A 173 2.16 -4.41 -1.66
CA ARG A 173 3.44 -4.56 -0.93
C ARG A 173 4.27 -5.70 -1.49
N ARG A 174 3.63 -6.84 -1.76
CA ARG A 174 4.32 -8.01 -2.31
C ARG A 174 4.90 -7.70 -3.68
N LEU A 175 4.14 -7.06 -4.55
CA LEU A 175 4.62 -6.64 -5.87
C LEU A 175 5.80 -5.67 -5.77
N LEU A 176 5.72 -4.69 -4.88
CA LEU A 176 6.82 -3.75 -4.62
C LEU A 176 8.06 -4.47 -4.09
N MET A 177 7.90 -5.39 -3.13
CA MET A 177 9.01 -6.16 -2.55
C MET A 177 9.60 -7.18 -3.53
N SER A 178 8.80 -7.74 -4.44
CA SER A 178 9.29 -8.64 -5.49
C SER A 178 9.99 -7.90 -6.64
N ALA A 179 9.61 -6.63 -6.88
CA ALA A 179 10.16 -5.82 -7.95
C ALA A 179 11.44 -5.08 -7.55
N LEU A 180 11.71 -4.93 -6.25
CA LEU A 180 12.89 -4.25 -5.75
C LEU A 180 13.98 -5.27 -5.42
N PRO A 181 15.20 -5.17 -5.97
CA PRO A 181 16.34 -5.86 -5.38
C PRO A 181 16.45 -5.45 -3.90
N LYS A 182 16.78 -6.39 -3.01
CA LYS A 182 16.96 -6.09 -1.58
C LYS A 182 17.89 -4.88 -1.46
N PRO A 183 17.44 -3.74 -0.93
CA PRO A 183 18.23 -2.52 -0.94
C PRO A 183 19.49 -2.76 -0.13
N THR A 184 20.64 -2.40 -0.70
CA THR A 184 21.90 -2.46 0.05
C THR A 184 21.87 -1.40 1.17
N PRO A 185 22.68 -1.54 2.23
CA PRO A 185 22.82 -0.49 3.23
C PRO A 185 23.10 0.91 2.62
N ALA A 186 23.80 0.96 1.48
CA ALA A 186 24.05 2.19 0.74
C ALA A 186 22.78 2.77 0.08
N ASP A 187 21.87 1.92 -0.43
CA ASP A 187 20.60 2.37 -1.02
C ASP A 187 19.66 2.94 0.05
N VAL A 188 19.61 2.30 1.22
CA VAL A 188 18.84 2.79 2.37
C VAL A 188 19.40 4.13 2.87
N TRP A 189 20.72 4.25 2.97
CA TRP A 189 21.39 5.51 3.33
C TRP A 189 21.09 6.63 2.32
N LYS A 190 21.16 6.36 1.01
CA LYS A 190 20.81 7.34 -0.04
C LYS A 190 19.35 7.76 0.01
N ALA A 191 18.42 6.84 0.27
CA ALA A 191 17.00 7.15 0.39
C ALA A 191 16.71 8.01 1.63
N HIS A 192 17.36 7.69 2.77
CA HIS A 192 17.31 8.52 3.97
C HIS A 192 17.84 9.93 3.69
N ASP A 193 18.99 10.04 3.03
CA ASP A 193 19.56 11.33 2.63
C ASP A 193 18.62 12.18 1.78
N ARG A 194 17.93 11.58 0.80
CA ARG A 194 16.98 12.31 -0.05
C ARG A 194 15.79 12.88 0.72
N LEU A 195 15.36 12.21 1.79
CA LEU A 195 14.20 12.61 2.58
C LEU A 195 14.59 13.53 3.75
N ALA A 196 15.73 13.30 4.37
CA ALA A 196 16.16 14.00 5.57
C ALA A 196 17.04 15.23 5.26
N ARG A 197 17.81 15.20 4.16
CA ARG A 197 18.73 16.27 3.83
C ARG A 197 18.04 17.31 2.95
N HIS A 198 17.66 18.41 3.58
CA HIS A 198 17.20 19.61 2.89
C HIS A 198 18.43 20.49 2.72
N VAL A 199 18.87 20.70 1.48
CA VAL A 199 20.00 21.59 1.19
C VAL A 199 19.43 22.79 0.46
N GLU A 200 19.60 23.96 1.06
CA GLU A 200 19.43 25.25 0.38
C GLU A 200 20.73 25.54 -0.36
N LEU A 201 20.68 25.58 -1.68
CA LEU A 201 21.83 25.77 -2.55
C LEU A 201 21.70 27.11 -3.25
N GLU A 202 22.55 28.07 -2.89
CA GLU A 202 22.85 29.22 -3.73
C GLU A 202 23.88 28.78 -4.77
N VAL A 203 23.42 28.49 -5.98
CA VAL A 203 24.29 28.08 -7.09
C VAL A 203 24.52 29.28 -7.99
N LEU A 204 25.77 29.74 -8.04
CA LEU A 204 26.22 30.69 -9.06
C LEU A 204 26.83 29.89 -10.22
N ALA A 205 26.18 29.91 -11.38
CA ALA A 205 26.77 29.33 -12.58
C ALA A 205 27.94 30.21 -13.04
N ILE A 206 29.17 29.69 -12.99
CA ILE A 206 30.34 30.34 -13.57
C ILE A 206 30.50 29.78 -14.99
N PRO A 207 30.26 30.57 -16.05
CA PRO A 207 30.42 30.13 -17.42
C PRO A 207 31.91 29.92 -17.73
N VAL A 208 32.38 28.68 -17.63
CA VAL A 208 33.80 28.31 -17.81
C VAL A 208 34.32 28.70 -19.19
N GLU A 209 33.45 28.77 -20.21
CA GLU A 209 33.76 29.23 -21.57
C GLU A 209 34.41 30.62 -21.61
N GLU A 210 34.03 31.52 -20.71
CA GLU A 210 34.60 32.88 -20.64
C GLU A 210 36.07 32.85 -20.20
N PHE A 211 36.47 31.84 -19.42
CA PHE A 211 37.82 31.69 -18.88
C PHE A 211 38.76 30.92 -19.80
N VAL A 212 38.26 30.16 -20.77
CA VAL A 212 39.09 29.41 -21.72
C VAL A 212 40.00 30.35 -22.51
N SER A 213 39.50 31.53 -22.90
CA SER A 213 40.29 32.55 -23.61
C SER A 213 41.38 33.22 -22.77
N SER A 214 41.28 33.10 -21.44
CA SER A 214 42.23 33.67 -20.47
C SER A 214 43.42 32.74 -20.18
N VAL A 215 43.33 31.47 -20.57
CA VAL A 215 44.45 30.51 -20.54
C VAL A 215 45.28 30.71 -21.81
N LYS A 216 46.35 31.49 -21.70
CA LYS A 216 47.21 31.86 -22.84
C LYS A 216 48.45 30.99 -22.98
N ASP A 217 48.81 30.26 -21.93
CA ASP A 217 50.02 29.47 -21.86
C ASP A 217 49.67 27.98 -21.96
N GLU A 218 50.33 27.27 -22.88
CA GLU A 218 50.28 25.80 -22.89
C GLU A 218 51.08 25.28 -21.69
N PRO A 219 50.58 24.27 -20.96
CA PRO A 219 51.31 23.70 -19.83
C PRO A 219 52.64 23.13 -20.30
N SER A 220 53.70 23.42 -19.53
CA SER A 220 55.04 22.95 -19.83
C SER A 220 55.14 21.43 -19.68
N THR A 221 56.12 20.82 -20.35
CA THR A 221 56.37 19.37 -20.27
C THR A 221 56.67 18.91 -18.83
N ALA A 222 57.18 19.79 -17.96
CA ALA A 222 57.45 19.49 -16.56
C ALA A 222 56.14 19.38 -15.75
N GLU A 223 55.22 20.34 -15.94
CA GLU A 223 53.91 20.37 -15.28
C GLU A 223 53.04 19.18 -15.72
N LEU A 224 53.06 18.84 -17.01
CA LEU A 224 52.37 17.65 -17.53
C LEU A 224 52.91 16.36 -16.91
N LYS A 225 54.22 16.27 -16.67
CA LYS A 225 54.85 15.10 -16.06
C LYS A 225 54.50 14.99 -14.57
N GLU A 226 54.47 16.10 -13.86
CA GLU A 226 54.04 16.16 -12.46
C GLU A 226 52.57 15.75 -12.30
N LEU A 227 51.69 16.27 -13.17
CA LEU A 227 50.28 15.89 -13.22
C LEU A 227 50.11 14.38 -13.52
N PHE A 228 50.88 13.86 -14.48
CA PHE A 228 50.84 12.43 -14.82
C PHE A 228 51.26 11.55 -13.64
N GLU A 229 52.37 11.86 -12.96
CA GLU A 229 52.83 11.07 -11.81
C GLU A 229 51.85 11.14 -10.63
N ALA A 230 51.22 12.29 -10.38
CA ALA A 230 50.18 12.43 -9.36
C ALA A 230 48.92 11.59 -9.67
N GLY A 231 48.54 11.48 -10.95
CA GLY A 231 47.32 10.78 -11.39
C GLY A 231 47.51 9.32 -11.84
N LYS A 232 48.75 8.81 -11.87
CA LYS A 232 49.10 7.51 -12.49
C LYS A 232 48.43 6.30 -11.86
N THR A 233 48.15 6.35 -10.56
CA THR A 233 47.51 5.26 -9.79
C THR A 233 46.00 5.45 -9.63
N ARG A 234 45.46 6.60 -10.07
CA ARG A 234 44.05 6.94 -9.93
C ARG A 234 43.28 6.53 -11.18
N ALA A 235 42.17 5.83 -10.99
CA ALA A 235 41.26 5.48 -12.08
C ALA A 235 40.53 6.76 -12.60
N PRO A 236 40.31 6.88 -13.92
CA PRO A 236 39.52 7.97 -14.48
C PRO A 236 38.04 7.80 -14.07
N LEU A 237 37.58 8.62 -13.14
CA LEU A 237 36.19 8.66 -12.67
C LEU A 237 35.55 9.97 -13.11
N GLU A 238 34.37 9.91 -13.75
CA GLU A 238 33.64 11.10 -14.26
C GLU A 238 33.34 12.15 -13.18
N MET A 239 33.17 11.70 -11.93
CA MET A 239 32.82 12.56 -10.79
C MET A 239 34.04 12.98 -9.95
N SER A 240 35.26 12.62 -10.36
CA SER A 240 36.47 12.99 -9.63
C SER A 240 36.91 14.41 -9.99
N PRO A 241 37.17 15.29 -9.01
CA PRO A 241 37.67 16.65 -9.27
C PRO A 241 39.11 16.65 -9.82
N GLU A 242 39.84 15.56 -9.62
CA GLU A 242 41.21 15.41 -10.09
C GLU A 242 41.33 14.31 -11.17
N PRO A 243 42.15 14.51 -12.22
CA PRO A 243 42.30 13.55 -13.30
C PRO A 243 42.99 12.26 -12.82
N GLY A 244 42.63 11.15 -13.46
CA GLY A 244 43.23 9.84 -13.24
C GLY A 244 43.64 9.21 -14.57
N PHE A 245 44.86 8.64 -14.62
CA PHE A 245 45.44 8.08 -15.84
C PHE A 245 45.61 6.56 -15.79
N TYR A 246 45.14 5.92 -14.71
CA TYR A 246 45.27 4.48 -14.53
C TYR A 246 44.37 3.73 -15.51
N ILE A 247 44.97 2.92 -16.37
CA ILE A 247 44.25 2.00 -17.26
C ILE A 247 43.82 0.78 -16.45
N LEU A 248 42.51 0.60 -16.28
CA LEU A 248 41.99 -0.55 -15.56
C LEU A 248 42.43 -1.87 -16.22
N PRO A 249 42.79 -2.89 -15.42
CA PRO A 249 43.17 -4.19 -15.95
C PRO A 249 42.01 -4.79 -16.73
N LYS A 250 42.28 -5.14 -18.00
CA LYS A 250 41.33 -5.87 -18.85
C LYS A 250 41.48 -7.36 -18.59
N ALA A 251 40.39 -8.04 -18.29
CA ALA A 251 40.38 -9.49 -18.12
C ALA A 251 39.64 -10.15 -19.29
N LYS A 252 40.18 -11.28 -19.77
CA LYS A 252 39.48 -12.18 -20.71
C LYS A 252 38.77 -13.24 -19.88
N PHE A 253 37.46 -13.35 -20.05
CA PHE A 253 36.67 -14.39 -19.42
C PHE A 253 36.15 -15.34 -20.49
N GLN A 254 36.12 -16.63 -20.16
CA GLN A 254 35.32 -17.62 -20.86
C GLN A 254 34.11 -17.92 -19.99
N TYR A 255 32.95 -18.11 -20.61
CA TYR A 255 31.74 -18.48 -19.91
C TYR A 255 31.09 -19.68 -20.61
N LEU A 256 30.47 -20.54 -19.80
CA LEU A 256 29.62 -21.60 -20.26
C LEU A 256 28.18 -21.18 -20.00
N LYS A 257 27.33 -21.27 -21.03
CA LYS A 257 25.90 -21.02 -20.93
C LYS A 257 25.16 -22.32 -21.20
N GLY A 258 24.37 -22.76 -20.22
CA GLY A 258 23.48 -23.92 -20.36
C GLY A 258 22.04 -23.49 -20.64
N ASP A 259 21.33 -24.27 -21.45
CA ASP A 259 19.88 -24.12 -21.62
C ASP A 259 19.16 -24.95 -20.55
N PHE A 260 18.55 -24.25 -19.58
CA PHE A 260 17.82 -24.88 -18.50
C PHE A 260 16.68 -25.79 -18.98
N ALA A 261 16.01 -25.44 -20.08
CA ALA A 261 14.89 -26.24 -20.60
C ALA A 261 15.36 -27.62 -21.06
N LYS A 262 16.55 -27.69 -21.66
CA LYS A 262 17.16 -28.96 -22.10
C LYS A 262 17.50 -29.86 -20.91
N TYR A 263 18.17 -29.31 -19.89
CA TYR A 263 18.51 -30.08 -18.69
C TYR A 263 17.28 -30.51 -17.90
N LEU A 264 16.23 -29.69 -17.87
CA LEU A 264 14.97 -30.04 -17.23
C LEU A 264 14.28 -31.22 -17.94
N ALA A 265 14.32 -31.28 -19.27
CA ALA A 265 13.73 -32.38 -20.03
C ALA A 265 14.46 -33.71 -19.74
N GLU A 266 15.80 -33.71 -19.78
CA GLU A 266 16.62 -34.89 -19.45
C GLU A 266 16.44 -35.33 -17.99
N ALA A 267 16.37 -34.38 -17.05
CA ALA A 267 16.10 -34.69 -15.65
C ALA A 267 14.72 -35.32 -15.44
N LYS A 268 13.68 -34.87 -16.17
CA LYS A 268 12.34 -35.47 -16.08
C LYS A 268 12.30 -36.93 -16.52
N GLU A 269 13.14 -37.33 -17.48
CA GLU A 269 13.24 -38.73 -17.92
C GLU A 269 13.94 -39.62 -16.89
N SER A 270 14.80 -39.05 -16.04
CA SER A 270 15.54 -39.77 -15.00
C SER A 270 14.77 -39.96 -13.68
N VAL A 271 13.67 -39.23 -13.46
CA VAL A 271 12.88 -39.29 -12.22
C VAL A 271 11.83 -40.39 -12.34
N THR A 272 11.86 -41.36 -11.42
CA THR A 272 10.89 -42.47 -11.45
C THR A 272 9.60 -42.13 -10.69
N GLU A 273 8.51 -42.82 -11.00
CA GLU A 273 7.22 -42.63 -10.30
C GLU A 273 7.32 -42.97 -8.81
N GLU A 274 8.18 -43.91 -8.44
CA GLU A 274 8.44 -44.29 -7.05
C GLU A 274 9.09 -43.16 -6.26
N GLU A 275 10.05 -42.44 -6.86
CA GLU A 275 10.69 -41.28 -6.25
C GLU A 275 9.70 -40.12 -6.09
N ILE A 276 8.85 -39.90 -7.09
CA ILE A 276 7.77 -38.90 -7.03
C ILE A 276 6.81 -39.24 -5.89
N LYS A 277 6.39 -40.50 -5.78
CA LYS A 277 5.47 -40.97 -4.74
C LYS A 277 6.10 -40.84 -3.35
N ALA A 278 7.35 -41.25 -3.17
CA ALA A 278 8.06 -41.11 -1.90
C ALA A 278 8.25 -39.64 -1.48
N ARG A 279 8.55 -38.74 -2.43
CA ARG A 279 8.65 -37.29 -2.17
C ARG A 279 7.30 -36.68 -1.82
N TYR A 280 6.24 -37.12 -2.49
CA TYR A 280 4.88 -36.68 -2.20
C TYR A 280 4.46 -37.13 -0.79
N GLU A 281 4.63 -38.41 -0.44
CA GLU A 281 4.29 -38.95 0.89
C GLU A 281 5.10 -38.29 2.02
N SER A 282 6.40 -38.05 1.82
CA SER A 282 7.21 -37.30 2.79
C SER A 282 6.75 -35.85 2.93
N GLY A 283 6.35 -35.19 1.85
CA GLY A 283 5.79 -33.84 1.91
C GLY A 283 4.45 -33.76 2.60
N ILE A 284 3.61 -34.80 2.50
CA ILE A 284 2.38 -34.92 3.30
C ILE A 284 2.72 -35.04 4.80
N LYS A 285 3.70 -35.88 5.16
CA LYS A 285 4.15 -36.05 6.56
C LYS A 285 4.73 -34.76 7.15
N LEU A 286 5.46 -33.99 6.33
CA LEU A 286 6.03 -32.68 6.70
C LEU A 286 5.02 -31.52 6.60
N ARG A 287 3.76 -31.79 6.24
CA ARG A 287 2.70 -30.79 6.03
C ARG A 287 3.03 -29.74 4.94
N GLU A 288 3.90 -30.08 4.00
CA GLU A 288 4.21 -29.26 2.83
C GLU A 288 3.15 -29.42 1.73
N PHE A 289 2.55 -30.61 1.64
CA PHE A 289 1.48 -30.94 0.70
C PHE A 289 0.20 -31.31 1.46
N ARG A 290 -0.95 -31.15 0.80
CA ARG A 290 -2.25 -31.60 1.30
C ARG A 290 -2.73 -32.77 0.45
N LYS A 291 -3.22 -33.85 1.08
CA LYS A 291 -3.83 -34.97 0.35
C LYS A 291 -5.15 -34.48 -0.24
N GLU A 292 -5.33 -34.57 -1.55
CA GLU A 292 -6.62 -34.29 -2.17
C GLU A 292 -7.69 -35.26 -1.64
N PRO A 293 -8.87 -34.77 -1.24
CA PRO A 293 -9.95 -35.64 -0.79
C PRO A 293 -10.52 -36.43 -1.98
N GLY A 294 -10.24 -37.75 -2.01
CA GLY A 294 -10.76 -38.67 -3.04
C GLY A 294 -9.77 -39.73 -3.57
N ALA A 295 -8.49 -39.68 -3.20
CA ALA A 295 -7.44 -40.55 -3.75
C ALA A 295 -7.38 -42.00 -3.17
N ASP A 296 -8.47 -42.52 -2.59
CA ASP A 296 -8.50 -43.88 -2.00
C ASP A 296 -9.05 -44.96 -2.95
N ASN A 297 -9.21 -44.68 -4.24
CA ASN A 297 -9.45 -45.76 -5.21
C ASN A 297 -8.10 -46.33 -5.70
N PRO A 298 -7.85 -47.65 -5.56
CA PRO A 298 -6.66 -48.27 -6.12
C PRO A 298 -6.66 -48.09 -7.65
N PRO A 299 -5.47 -47.96 -8.30
CA PRO A 299 -5.40 -47.82 -9.74
C PRO A 299 -6.00 -49.07 -10.40
N ALA A 300 -6.96 -48.86 -11.31
CA ALA A 300 -7.47 -49.92 -12.15
C ALA A 300 -6.33 -50.44 -13.04
N ASP A 301 -6.01 -51.70 -12.86
CA ASP A 301 -5.05 -52.48 -13.63
C ASP A 301 -5.59 -52.61 -15.08
N ASN A 302 -5.25 -51.65 -15.93
CA ASN A 302 -5.56 -51.70 -17.36
C ASN A 302 -4.26 -52.02 -18.11
N THR A 303 -3.98 -53.30 -18.25
CA THR A 303 -3.06 -53.80 -19.26
C THR A 303 -3.64 -53.47 -20.66
N PRO A 304 -2.88 -52.86 -21.58
CA PRO A 304 -3.35 -52.67 -22.94
C PRO A 304 -3.33 -54.02 -23.67
N SER A 305 -4.51 -54.53 -24.01
CA SER A 305 -4.67 -55.68 -24.90
C SER A 305 -4.45 -55.21 -26.34
N ASP A 306 -3.48 -55.83 -27.03
CA ASP A 306 -3.24 -55.66 -28.46
C ASP A 306 -4.52 -55.92 -29.28
N ASN A 307 -4.92 -54.95 -30.08
CA ASN A 307 -5.68 -55.21 -31.30
C ASN A 307 -5.38 -54.10 -32.35
N PRO A 308 -5.07 -54.46 -33.61
CA PRO A 308 -4.61 -53.52 -34.64
C PRO A 308 -5.76 -52.67 -35.22
N PRO A 309 -5.44 -51.55 -35.91
CA PRO A 309 -6.39 -50.48 -36.18
C PRO A 309 -7.30 -50.84 -37.35
N ALA A 310 -8.60 -50.59 -37.19
CA ALA A 310 -9.54 -50.57 -38.29
C ALA A 310 -9.86 -49.11 -38.66
N ASP A 311 -9.45 -48.75 -39.87
CA ASP A 311 -9.96 -47.61 -40.65
C ASP A 311 -11.48 -47.54 -40.56
N ASN A 312 -12.03 -46.33 -40.35
CA ASN A 312 -13.20 -45.86 -41.09
C ASN A 312 -13.36 -44.34 -40.95
N THR A 313 -13.58 -43.75 -42.13
CA THR A 313 -13.70 -42.35 -42.52
C THR A 313 -14.69 -41.48 -41.71
N PRO A 314 -14.51 -40.15 -41.70
CA PRO A 314 -15.36 -39.23 -40.96
C PRO A 314 -16.72 -39.04 -41.65
N ALA A 315 -17.81 -39.22 -40.91
CA ALA A 315 -19.13 -38.82 -41.36
C ALA A 315 -19.36 -37.33 -41.05
N ASP A 316 -19.61 -36.57 -42.12
CA ASP A 316 -20.11 -35.20 -42.11
C ASP A 316 -21.32 -35.05 -41.17
N ASN A 317 -21.23 -34.06 -40.26
CA ASN A 317 -22.42 -33.38 -39.78
C ASN A 317 -22.12 -31.88 -39.58
N LYS A 318 -22.71 -31.13 -40.51
CA LYS A 318 -22.76 -29.67 -40.65
C LYS A 318 -23.04 -28.95 -39.32
N PRO A 319 -22.30 -27.88 -38.97
CA PRO A 319 -22.66 -27.00 -37.87
C PRO A 319 -23.98 -26.28 -38.16
N ALA A 320 -24.88 -26.27 -37.17
CA ALA A 320 -26.07 -25.42 -37.20
C ALA A 320 -25.65 -23.96 -36.98
N ASP A 321 -26.04 -23.10 -37.93
CA ASP A 321 -25.91 -21.65 -37.90
C ASP A 321 -26.69 -21.06 -36.71
N ASN A 322 -25.99 -20.47 -35.75
CA ASN A 322 -26.59 -19.50 -34.83
C ASN A 322 -25.86 -18.16 -34.99
N LYS A 323 -26.47 -17.32 -35.83
CA LYS A 323 -26.15 -15.90 -36.05
C LYS A 323 -26.11 -15.16 -34.71
N PRO A 324 -25.01 -14.48 -34.34
CA PRO A 324 -25.02 -13.53 -33.23
C PRO A 324 -25.94 -12.35 -33.57
N ALA A 325 -26.80 -11.98 -32.62
CA ALA A 325 -27.65 -10.81 -32.72
C ALA A 325 -26.80 -9.53 -32.68
N ASP A 326 -27.00 -8.67 -33.69
CA ASP A 326 -26.42 -7.34 -33.81
C ASP A 326 -26.99 -6.41 -32.72
N ASN A 327 -26.22 -6.12 -31.67
CA ASN A 327 -26.50 -5.00 -30.78
C ASN A 327 -25.44 -3.92 -30.99
N LYS A 328 -25.77 -2.98 -31.87
CA LYS A 328 -25.07 -1.72 -32.12
C LYS A 328 -24.98 -0.90 -30.81
N PRO A 329 -23.79 -0.49 -30.36
CA PRO A 329 -23.67 0.50 -29.29
C PRO A 329 -24.26 1.84 -29.75
N ALA A 330 -25.06 2.46 -28.88
CA ALA A 330 -25.61 3.79 -29.10
C ALA A 330 -24.48 4.85 -29.06
N ASP A 331 -24.48 5.72 -30.06
CA ASP A 331 -23.59 6.88 -30.19
C ASP A 331 -23.97 7.95 -29.16
N ASN A 332 -23.23 8.04 -28.05
CA ASN A 332 -23.30 9.20 -27.16
C ASN A 332 -22.14 10.15 -27.48
N LYS A 333 -22.45 11.15 -28.32
CA LYS A 333 -21.61 12.31 -28.60
C LYS A 333 -21.31 13.08 -27.29
N PRO A 334 -20.05 13.34 -26.95
CA PRO A 334 -19.71 14.29 -25.89
C PRO A 334 -20.19 15.70 -26.28
N ALA A 335 -20.83 16.39 -25.34
CA ALA A 335 -21.19 17.80 -25.49
C ALA A 335 -19.92 18.67 -25.46
N ASP A 336 -19.75 19.52 -26.48
CA ASP A 336 -18.74 20.55 -26.56
C ASP A 336 -19.04 21.65 -25.53
N ASN A 337 -18.23 21.77 -24.49
CA ASN A 337 -18.13 22.99 -23.69
C ASN A 337 -16.78 23.65 -24.02
N PRO A 338 -16.75 24.92 -24.48
CA PRO A 338 -15.50 25.61 -24.75
C PRO A 338 -14.75 25.89 -23.44
N PRO A 339 -13.40 25.88 -23.45
CA PRO A 339 -12.59 26.26 -22.30
C PRO A 339 -12.77 27.76 -22.00
N ALA A 340 -12.94 28.09 -20.72
CA ALA A 340 -12.97 29.47 -20.24
C ALA A 340 -11.57 30.10 -20.34
N ASP A 341 -11.50 31.26 -21.00
CA ASP A 341 -10.35 32.16 -20.99
C ASP A 341 -10.04 32.60 -19.56
N ASN A 342 -8.84 32.27 -19.08
CA ASN A 342 -8.24 32.92 -17.91
C ASN A 342 -6.96 33.61 -18.38
N THR A 343 -7.07 34.90 -18.66
CA THR A 343 -5.93 35.81 -18.81
C THR A 343 -5.17 35.93 -17.49
N PRO A 344 -3.84 35.77 -17.46
CA PRO A 344 -3.04 36.08 -16.27
C PRO A 344 -3.03 37.60 -16.02
N ALA A 345 -3.28 38.00 -14.77
CA ALA A 345 -3.13 39.38 -14.33
C ALA A 345 -1.65 39.73 -14.15
N ASP A 346 -1.23 40.85 -14.76
CA ASP A 346 0.05 41.51 -14.55
C ASP A 346 0.23 41.90 -13.07
N ASN A 347 1.30 41.44 -12.44
CA ASN A 347 1.80 41.99 -11.18
C ASN A 347 3.22 42.52 -11.42
N THR A 348 3.32 43.84 -11.53
CA THR A 348 4.57 44.60 -11.50
C THR A 348 5.24 44.49 -10.13
N PRO A 349 6.56 44.26 -10.03
CA PRO A 349 7.27 44.28 -8.76
C PRO A 349 7.40 45.71 -8.21
N ALA A 350 7.15 45.90 -6.92
CA ALA A 350 7.44 47.14 -6.20
C ALA A 350 8.90 47.14 -5.75
N ASP A 351 9.61 48.22 -6.11
CA ASP A 351 10.94 48.58 -5.64
C ASP A 351 10.95 48.76 -4.11
N ASN A 352 11.89 48.11 -3.41
CA ASN A 352 12.27 48.49 -2.06
C ASN A 352 13.79 48.45 -1.94
N THR A 353 14.37 49.64 -1.82
CA THR A 353 15.77 49.91 -1.50
C THR A 353 16.13 49.47 -0.08
N PRO A 354 17.36 48.98 0.20
CA PRO A 354 17.76 48.51 1.53
C PRO A 354 18.08 49.68 2.46
N ALA A 355 17.59 49.62 3.70
CA ALA A 355 18.05 50.49 4.78
C ALA A 355 19.27 49.88 5.48
N ASP A 356 20.34 50.66 5.43
CA ASP A 356 21.64 50.52 6.08
C ASP A 356 21.51 50.43 7.61
N ASN A 357 22.22 49.50 8.26
CA ASN A 357 22.54 49.55 9.69
C ASN A 357 23.77 48.68 9.99
N THR A 358 24.90 49.34 10.21
CA THR A 358 26.13 48.84 10.83
C THR A 358 26.03 48.92 12.37
N PRO A 359 26.96 48.31 13.15
CA PRO A 359 26.63 47.46 14.30
C PRO A 359 26.89 48.11 15.66
N ALA A 360 26.42 47.44 16.72
CA ALA A 360 26.90 47.57 18.09
C ALA A 360 27.33 46.21 18.63
#